data_AF-A0AAU3KVT1-F1
#
_entry.id   AF-A0AAU3KVT1-F1
#
_cell.length_a   1.000
_cell.length_b   1.000
_cell.length_c   1.000
_cell.angle_alpha   90.00
_cell.angle_beta   90.00
_cell.angle_gamma   90.00
#
_symmetry.space_group_name_H-M   'P 1'
#
loop_
_entity.id
_entity.type
_entity.pdbx_description
1 polymer ?
#
loop_
_entity_poly.entity_id
_entity_poly.type
_entity_poly.pdbx_seq_one_letter_code
_entity_poly.pdbx_strand_id
1 'polypeptide(L)'
;MTQEIGPDTSDGYHTFAELYHYRMLYNALLFNEWAAAGKFDVHKSVRHSDGSVCFDGRWFVVVAQLPTGQITNHYLIGDNSVDWYKFRIPIRNAAAEWDGHTPQEAAERMAAWLDQMPSPTFPDVPADLVHVSTKES
;
A
#
# COMPACT_ATOMS: atom_id res chain seq x y z
N MET A 1 10.04 -20.54 24.55
CA MET A 1 10.83 -20.20 23.35
C MET A 1 10.03 -19.15 22.59
N THR A 2 10.58 -17.97 22.34
CA THR A 2 9.95 -17.01 21.44
C THR A 2 10.17 -17.50 20.01
N GLN A 3 9.09 -17.62 19.24
CA GLN A 3 9.18 -17.92 17.82
C GLN A 3 9.89 -16.77 17.11
N GLU A 4 10.82 -17.08 16.21
CA GLU A 4 11.45 -16.09 15.35
C GLU A 4 10.38 -15.47 14.42
N ILE A 5 10.32 -14.14 14.37
CA ILE A 5 9.39 -13.43 13.50
C ILE A 5 10.03 -13.31 12.13
N GLY A 6 9.37 -13.85 11.11
CA GLY A 6 9.87 -13.89 9.74
C GLY A 6 8.77 -14.07 8.71
N PRO A 7 9.14 -14.30 7.43
CA PRO A 7 8.19 -14.50 6.34
C PRO A 7 7.15 -15.59 6.62
N ASP A 8 7.54 -16.65 7.33
CA ASP A 8 6.68 -17.79 7.67
C ASP A 8 5.84 -17.58 8.95
N THR A 9 6.00 -16.45 9.64
CA THR A 9 5.10 -16.11 10.76
C THR A 9 3.68 -15.99 10.24
N SER A 10 2.74 -16.66 10.91
CA SER A 10 1.37 -16.80 10.44
C SER A 10 0.35 -16.36 11.48
N ASP A 11 -0.76 -15.80 11.00
CA ASP A 11 -1.98 -15.53 11.78
C ASP A 11 -2.93 -16.74 11.89
N GLY A 12 -2.53 -17.90 11.35
CA GLY A 12 -3.34 -19.12 11.26
C GLY A 12 -4.06 -19.30 9.92
N TYR A 13 -4.11 -18.27 9.08
CA TYR A 13 -4.72 -18.29 7.74
C TYR A 13 -3.73 -17.93 6.64
N HIS A 14 -2.86 -16.97 6.91
CA HIS A 14 -1.82 -16.50 6.01
C HIS A 14 -0.49 -16.35 6.75
N THR A 15 0.58 -16.53 6.01
CA THR A 15 1.93 -16.11 6.40
C THR A 15 2.13 -14.63 6.13
N PHE A 16 3.08 -13.99 6.80
CA PHE A 16 3.45 -12.61 6.52
C PHE A 16 3.90 -12.44 5.07
N ALA A 17 4.61 -13.43 4.50
CA ALA A 17 4.98 -13.44 3.09
C ALA A 17 3.76 -13.33 2.16
N GLU A 18 2.72 -14.11 2.41
CA GLU A 18 1.48 -14.08 1.63
C GLU A 18 0.74 -12.74 1.78
N LEU A 19 0.63 -12.22 3.00
CA LEU A 19 -0.01 -10.93 3.27
C LEU A 19 0.72 -9.79 2.56
N TYR A 20 2.06 -9.75 2.61
CA TYR A 20 2.85 -8.75 1.91
C TYR A 20 2.74 -8.89 0.38
N HIS A 21 2.67 -10.12 -0.12
CA HIS A 21 2.48 -10.37 -1.55
C HIS A 21 1.12 -9.85 -2.04
N TYR A 22 0.02 -10.17 -1.35
CA TYR A 22 -1.30 -9.65 -1.69
C TYR A 22 -1.39 -8.14 -1.57
N ARG A 23 -0.81 -7.55 -0.52
CA ARG A 23 -0.73 -6.10 -0.37
C ARG A 23 -0.05 -5.45 -1.57
N MET A 24 1.07 -6.02 -2.03
CA MET A 24 1.78 -5.54 -3.21
C MET A 24 0.90 -5.63 -4.47
N LEU A 25 0.23 -6.76 -4.69
CA LEU A 25 -0.64 -6.95 -5.86
C LEU A 25 -1.82 -5.97 -5.88
N TYR A 26 -2.52 -5.79 -4.75
CA TYR A 26 -3.61 -4.82 -4.66
C TYR A 26 -3.12 -3.39 -4.88
N ASN A 27 -1.94 -3.05 -4.34
CA ASN A 27 -1.36 -1.74 -4.56
C ASN A 27 -0.97 -1.51 -6.03
N ALA A 28 -0.36 -2.50 -6.69
CA ALA A 28 -0.04 -2.43 -8.10
C ALA A 28 -1.29 -2.27 -8.98
N LEU A 29 -2.33 -3.07 -8.74
CA LEU A 29 -3.62 -2.94 -9.45
C LEU A 29 -4.18 -1.52 -9.30
N LEU A 30 -4.28 -1.03 -8.07
CA LEU A 30 -4.87 0.27 -7.79
C LEU A 30 -4.05 1.44 -8.37
N PHE A 31 -2.73 1.43 -8.21
CA PHE A 31 -1.87 2.50 -8.70
C PHE A 31 -1.80 2.52 -10.22
N ASN A 32 -1.87 1.36 -10.87
CA ASN A 32 -1.99 1.28 -12.33
C ASN A 32 -3.28 1.93 -12.83
N GLU A 33 -4.41 1.62 -12.20
CA GLU A 33 -5.70 2.24 -12.55
C GLU A 33 -5.69 3.76 -12.32
N TRP A 34 -5.12 4.23 -11.21
CA TRP A 34 -5.01 5.65 -10.93
C TRP A 34 -4.06 6.38 -11.89
N ALA A 35 -2.96 5.75 -12.29
CA ALA A 35 -2.06 6.28 -13.31
C ALA A 35 -2.76 6.39 -14.66
N ALA A 36 -3.42 5.31 -15.09
CA ALA A 36 -4.11 5.24 -16.37
C ALA A 36 -5.26 6.25 -16.47
N ALA A 37 -5.98 6.48 -15.37
CA ALA A 37 -7.05 7.47 -15.29
C ALA A 37 -6.55 8.90 -15.07
N GLY A 38 -5.25 9.12 -14.83
CA GLY A 38 -4.71 10.43 -14.42
C GLY A 38 -5.34 10.94 -13.11
N LYS A 39 -5.75 10.03 -12.23
CA LYS A 39 -6.58 10.36 -11.06
C LYS A 39 -5.78 11.07 -9.96
N PHE A 40 -4.56 10.61 -9.72
CA PHE A 40 -3.65 11.17 -8.72
C PHE A 40 -2.24 11.26 -9.28
N ASP A 41 -1.39 12.02 -8.58
CA ASP A 41 0.03 11.93 -8.82
C ASP A 41 0.56 10.60 -8.28
N VAL A 42 0.81 9.66 -9.20
CA VAL A 42 1.35 8.34 -8.91
C VAL A 42 2.65 8.13 -9.66
N HIS A 43 3.66 7.61 -8.97
CA HIS A 43 4.94 7.31 -9.58
C HIS A 43 5.72 6.27 -8.79
N LYS A 44 6.75 5.72 -9.43
CA LYS A 44 7.77 4.87 -8.79
C LYS A 44 9.17 5.42 -9.01
N SER A 45 10.07 5.08 -8.09
CA SER A 45 11.48 5.45 -8.15
C SER A 45 12.35 4.42 -7.42
N VAL A 46 13.57 4.22 -7.90
CA VAL A 46 14.61 3.45 -7.19
C VAL A 46 15.42 4.32 -6.21
N ARG A 47 15.11 5.61 -6.15
CA ARG A 47 15.72 6.59 -5.24
C ARG A 47 14.68 7.30 -4.39
N HIS A 48 15.03 7.58 -3.15
CA HIS A 48 14.30 8.51 -2.31
C HIS A 48 14.43 9.95 -2.83
N SER A 49 13.73 10.89 -2.20
CA SER A 49 13.72 12.31 -2.58
C SER A 49 15.10 12.98 -2.45
N ASP A 50 15.93 12.52 -1.51
CA ASP A 50 17.31 12.99 -1.33
C ASP A 50 18.30 12.42 -2.36
N GLY A 51 17.82 11.58 -3.29
CA GLY A 51 18.63 10.93 -4.31
C GLY A 51 19.34 9.65 -3.86
N SER A 52 19.25 9.29 -2.57
CA SER A 52 19.76 8.01 -2.06
C SER A 52 19.04 6.83 -2.71
N VAL A 53 19.76 5.74 -2.97
CA VAL A 53 19.14 4.52 -3.50
C VAL A 53 18.32 3.82 -2.42
N CYS A 54 17.16 3.29 -2.79
CA CYS A 54 16.31 2.56 -1.85
C CYS A 54 16.99 1.26 -1.42
N PHE A 55 17.38 1.17 -0.14
CA PHE A 55 17.85 -0.04 0.54
C PHE A 55 18.82 -0.88 -0.30
N ASP A 56 20.02 -0.35 -0.48
CA ASP A 56 21.13 -0.97 -1.26
C ASP A 56 20.78 -1.25 -2.73
N GLY A 57 19.83 -0.50 -3.29
CA GLY A 57 19.40 -0.64 -4.68
C GLY A 57 18.56 -1.89 -4.96
N ARG A 58 18.14 -2.61 -3.91
CA ARG A 58 17.32 -3.83 -4.04
C ARG A 58 15.82 -3.52 -4.01
N TRP A 59 15.45 -2.29 -3.72
CA TRP A 59 14.08 -1.87 -3.51
C TRP A 59 13.72 -0.69 -4.41
N PHE A 60 12.43 -0.48 -4.57
CA PHE A 60 11.86 0.73 -5.15
C PHE A 60 10.72 1.22 -4.28
N VAL A 61 10.46 2.52 -4.35
CA VAL A 61 9.32 3.15 -3.70
C VAL A 61 8.25 3.45 -4.73
N VAL A 62 7.00 3.25 -4.34
CA VAL A 62 5.82 3.73 -5.06
C VAL A 62 5.12 4.77 -4.20
N VAL A 63 4.59 5.80 -4.85
CA VAL A 63 3.96 6.94 -4.19
C VAL A 63 2.63 7.22 -4.88
N ALA A 64 1.61 7.56 -4.09
CA ALA A 64 0.41 8.23 -4.57
C ALA A 64 0.13 9.47 -3.70
N GLN A 65 -0.18 10.59 -4.33
CA GLN A 65 -0.65 11.80 -3.65
C GLN A 65 -2.17 11.88 -3.69
N LEU A 66 -2.83 11.46 -2.61
CA LEU A 66 -4.27 11.58 -2.48
C LEU A 66 -4.64 12.98 -1.96
N PRO A 67 -5.88 13.44 -2.15
CA PRO A 67 -6.38 14.65 -1.50
C PRO A 67 -6.31 14.59 0.03
N THR A 68 -6.35 13.39 0.60
CA THR A 68 -6.26 13.15 2.05
C THR A 68 -4.83 13.02 2.57
N GLY A 69 -3.83 12.94 1.69
CA GLY A 69 -2.43 12.84 2.05
C GLY A 69 -1.64 11.86 1.20
N GLN A 70 -0.33 11.82 1.40
CA GLN A 70 0.56 10.92 0.67
C GLN A 70 0.42 9.49 1.19
N ILE A 71 0.51 8.49 0.31
CA ILE A 71 0.75 7.10 0.72
C ILE A 71 1.95 6.56 -0.03
N THR A 72 2.80 5.80 0.67
CA THR A 72 4.02 5.23 0.10
C THR A 72 4.22 3.79 0.54
N ASN A 73 4.80 3.00 -0.34
CA ASN A 73 5.26 1.66 -0.02
C ASN A 73 6.58 1.38 -0.74
N HIS A 74 7.45 0.61 -0.07
CA HIS A 74 8.63 0.04 -0.69
C HIS A 74 8.39 -1.43 -1.00
N TYR A 75 8.85 -1.85 -2.17
CA TYR A 75 8.84 -3.25 -2.59
C TYR A 75 10.22 -3.64 -3.10
N LEU A 76 10.53 -4.93 -2.95
CA LEU A 76 11.72 -5.51 -3.54
C LEU A 76 11.62 -5.41 -5.07
N ILE A 77 12.68 -4.95 -5.72
CA ILE A 77 12.87 -5.23 -7.14
C ILE A 77 13.01 -6.76 -7.31
N GLY A 78 13.62 -7.42 -6.33
CA GLY A 78 13.80 -8.89 -6.29
C GLY A 78 14.77 -9.39 -7.36
N ASP A 79 15.18 -10.65 -7.25
CA ASP A 79 16.19 -11.23 -8.16
C ASP A 79 15.71 -11.28 -9.63
N ASN A 80 14.39 -11.26 -9.84
CA ASN A 80 13.76 -11.34 -11.16
C ASN A 80 13.06 -10.05 -11.61
N SER A 81 13.20 -8.94 -10.87
CA SER A 81 12.57 -7.63 -11.21
C SER A 81 11.04 -7.66 -11.38
N VAL A 82 10.35 -8.74 -10.97
CA VAL A 82 8.95 -8.98 -11.37
C VAL A 82 8.02 -7.92 -10.80
N ASP A 83 8.19 -7.56 -9.53
CA ASP A 83 7.29 -6.61 -8.87
C ASP A 83 7.45 -5.20 -9.45
N TRP A 84 8.68 -4.79 -9.79
CA TRP A 84 8.90 -3.53 -10.50
C TRP A 84 8.05 -3.42 -11.76
N TYR A 85 7.93 -4.49 -12.55
CA TYR A 85 7.15 -4.50 -13.79
C TYR A 85 5.63 -4.64 -13.57
N LYS A 86 5.17 -5.03 -12.38
CA LYS A 86 3.74 -5.02 -12.04
C LYS A 86 3.20 -3.60 -11.89
N PHE A 87 4.03 -2.67 -11.42
CA PHE A 87 3.70 -1.24 -11.36
C PHE A 87 3.96 -0.57 -12.71
N ARG A 88 2.92 -0.45 -13.52
CA ARG A 88 2.90 0.24 -14.81
C ARG A 88 2.54 1.72 -14.64
N ILE A 89 3.28 2.39 -13.77
CA ILE A 89 3.10 3.79 -13.40
C ILE A 89 4.34 4.61 -13.81
N PRO A 90 4.23 5.96 -13.91
CA PRO A 90 5.36 6.82 -14.26
C PRO A 90 6.60 6.58 -13.41
N ILE A 91 7.77 6.59 -14.05
CA ILE A 91 9.07 6.49 -13.37
C ILE A 91 9.61 7.90 -13.15
N ARG A 92 10.10 8.20 -11.95
CA ARG A 92 10.83 9.44 -11.63
C ARG A 92 12.28 9.14 -11.26
N ASN A 93 13.14 10.14 -11.44
CA ASN A 93 14.55 10.05 -11.03
C ASN A 93 14.70 9.94 -9.50
N ALA A 94 13.84 10.64 -8.76
CA ALA A 94 13.73 10.61 -7.31
C ALA A 94 12.25 10.60 -6.94
N ALA A 95 11.91 9.96 -5.83
CA ALA A 95 10.56 9.99 -5.30
C ALA A 95 10.18 11.41 -4.83
N ALA A 96 8.89 11.66 -4.67
CA ALA A 96 8.42 12.82 -3.93
C ALA A 96 8.95 12.77 -2.48
N GLU A 97 9.12 13.93 -1.87
CA GLU A 97 9.54 14.03 -0.47
C GLU A 97 8.56 13.27 0.44
N TRP A 98 9.11 12.44 1.31
CA TRP A 98 8.31 11.71 2.29
C TRP A 98 7.94 12.66 3.41
N ASP A 99 6.64 12.73 3.72
CA ASP A 99 6.09 13.64 4.72
C ASP A 99 6.17 13.11 6.17
N GLY A 100 6.88 11.99 6.38
CA GLY A 100 7.07 11.39 7.70
C GLY A 100 5.93 10.48 8.18
N HIS A 101 4.95 10.18 7.33
CA HIS A 101 3.78 9.39 7.76
C HIS A 101 4.11 7.97 8.23
N THR A 102 3.44 7.56 9.29
CA THR A 102 3.40 6.21 9.81
C THR A 102 2.47 5.31 8.96
N PRO A 103 2.56 3.97 9.10
CA PRO A 103 1.60 3.06 8.49
C PRO A 103 0.15 3.33 8.91
N GLN A 104 -0.06 3.77 10.15
CA GLN A 104 -1.38 4.13 10.67
C GLN A 104 -1.95 5.34 9.94
N GLU A 105 -1.15 6.41 9.80
CA GLU A 105 -1.57 7.60 9.05
C GLU A 105 -1.84 7.28 7.57
N ALA A 106 -1.03 6.42 6.94
CA ALA A 106 -1.32 5.96 5.58
C ALA A 106 -2.67 5.22 5.48
N ALA A 107 -2.99 4.37 6.46
CA ALA A 107 -4.29 3.69 6.52
C ALA A 107 -5.45 4.68 6.71
N GLU A 108 -5.30 5.65 7.61
CA GLU A 108 -6.29 6.71 7.84
C GLU A 108 -6.53 7.56 6.60
N ARG A 109 -5.48 7.90 5.85
CA ARG A 109 -5.58 8.63 4.57
C ARG A 109 -6.37 7.86 3.53
N MET A 110 -6.15 6.55 3.43
CA MET A 110 -6.92 5.68 2.53
C MET A 110 -8.38 5.58 2.97
N ALA A 111 -8.65 5.39 4.27
CA ALA A 111 -10.01 5.34 4.81
C ALA A 111 -10.77 6.66 4.56
N ALA A 112 -10.15 7.79 4.89
CA ALA A 112 -10.74 9.11 4.66
C ALA A 112 -11.02 9.39 3.16
N TRP A 113 -10.21 8.81 2.26
CA TRP A 113 -10.47 8.93 0.83
C TRP A 113 -11.63 8.06 0.37
N LEU A 114 -11.78 6.85 0.94
CA LEU A 114 -12.93 5.99 0.68
C LEU A 114 -14.25 6.66 1.10
N ASP A 115 -14.27 7.33 2.25
CA ASP A 115 -15.45 8.05 2.76
C ASP A 115 -15.85 9.24 1.86
N GLN A 116 -14.89 9.78 1.09
CA GLN A 116 -15.12 10.87 0.14
C GLN A 116 -15.47 10.36 -1.27
N MET A 117 -15.34 9.06 -1.53
CA MET A 117 -15.76 8.51 -2.82
C MET A 117 -17.30 8.57 -2.93
N PRO A 118 -17.84 8.81 -4.13
CA PRO A 118 -19.28 8.74 -4.33
C PRO A 118 -19.78 7.34 -3.96
N SER A 119 -20.59 7.24 -2.90
CA SER A 119 -21.22 5.97 -2.53
C SER A 119 -22.24 5.57 -3.59
N PRO A 120 -22.14 4.36 -4.17
CA PRO A 120 -23.30 3.73 -4.76
C PRO A 120 -24.36 3.58 -3.68
N THR A 121 -25.64 3.75 -4.03
CA THR A 121 -26.74 3.41 -3.12
C THR A 121 -26.76 1.89 -2.96
N PHE A 122 -26.15 1.38 -1.89
CA PHE A 122 -26.28 -0.01 -1.47
C PHE A 122 -27.38 -0.11 -0.40
N PRO A 123 -28.12 -1.22 -0.33
CA PRO A 123 -28.91 -1.52 0.85
C PRO A 123 -27.98 -1.65 2.07
N ASP A 124 -28.41 -1.16 3.23
CA ASP A 124 -27.69 -1.34 4.49
C ASP A 124 -27.40 -2.82 4.75
N VAL A 125 -26.29 -3.10 5.44
CA VAL A 125 -26.03 -4.46 5.95
C VAL A 125 -27.23 -4.88 6.81
N PRO A 126 -27.82 -6.07 6.57
CA PRO A 126 -28.93 -6.56 7.38
C PRO A 126 -28.60 -6.49 8.88
N ALA A 127 -29.49 -5.88 9.67
CA ALA A 127 -29.25 -5.61 11.08
C ALA A 127 -28.99 -6.89 11.91
N ASP A 128 -29.45 -8.05 11.41
CA ASP A 128 -29.24 -9.38 11.99
C ASP A 128 -27.82 -9.94 11.79
N LEU A 129 -26.99 -9.31 10.94
CA LEU A 129 -25.60 -9.70 10.68
C LEU A 129 -24.56 -8.76 11.34
N VAL A 130 -25.01 -7.68 11.98
CA VAL A 130 -24.11 -6.78 12.73
C VAL A 130 -23.80 -7.38 14.09
N HIS A 131 -22.79 -8.25 14.14
CA HIS A 131 -22.22 -8.67 15.43
C HIS A 131 -21.39 -7.53 16.01
N VAL A 132 -21.94 -6.80 16.98
CA VAL A 132 -21.16 -5.90 17.84
C VAL A 132 -20.21 -6.77 18.64
N SER A 133 -18.94 -6.82 18.23
CA SER A 133 -17.88 -7.38 19.06
C SER A 133 -17.68 -6.45 20.25
N THR A 134 -18.38 -6.73 21.36
CA THR A 134 -17.98 -6.22 22.66
C THR A 134 -16.66 -6.88 23.01
N LYS A 135 -15.54 -6.24 22.67
CA LYS A 135 -14.27 -6.55 23.32
C LYS A 135 -14.39 -6.13 24.78
N GLU A 136 -14.81 -7.07 25.63
CA GLU A 136 -14.50 -6.99 27.05
C GLU A 136 -13.00 -7.24 27.23
N SER A 137 -12.45 -6.47 28.18
CA SER A 137 -11.04 -6.24 28.52
C SER A 137 -10.23 -7.49 28.84
#